data_AF-A0A2P7AMT5-F1
#
_entry.id   AF-A0A2P7AMT5-F1
#
_cell.length_a   1.000
_cell.length_b   1.000
_cell.length_c   1.000
_cell.angle_alpha   90.00
_cell.angle_beta   90.00
_cell.angle_gamma   90.00
#
_symmetry.space_group_name_H-M   'P 1'
#
loop_
_entity.id
_entity.type
_entity.pdbx_description
1 polymer ?
#
loop_
_entity_poly.entity_id
_entity_poly.type
_entity_poly.pdbx_seq_one_letter_code
_entity_poly.pdbx_strand_id
1 'polypeptide(L)'
;MKSRFASEGKPLVTGWDIGGAHLKMAQCRDGKIVSAQIFKTPLWLGLDQTREALREIGPLRGGGNVNVFTMTGELSDTFGSRDAGIAGLLDFIEEEFGTADTLIYAGRSGFCEISSARGLGSDIASANWHATASLAARLAETGLFVDMGSTTTDILAFKEGKLVNDGYSDAERLLTGELVYTGFARSALIGIAALVPVRGHMTPLMNEYFANTADLGRILGTLDEADDKYPSADRLPKTVAGSIQRIARMVGRDSGDLEESEWIDIARWFSEHQLRMIHDGAFRVARKLDGAAPLIGAGIGRPQIRQLAKRMERPYVDFGSLIPAPEDARDDASKAAPAAAVALLASMSMHLDQQTGA
;
A
#
# COMPACT_ATOMS: atom_id res chain seq x y z
N MET A 1 18.87 -14.08 19.00
CA MET A 1 17.66 -14.19 19.84
C MET A 1 17.72 -15.50 20.61
N LYS A 2 17.95 -15.49 21.93
CA LYS A 2 17.83 -16.71 22.76
C LYS A 2 16.40 -16.79 23.30
N SER A 3 15.72 -17.89 22.99
CA SER A 3 14.52 -18.46 23.62
C SER A 3 13.80 -17.57 24.66
N ARG A 4 12.86 -16.73 24.20
CA ARG A 4 11.95 -15.94 25.05
C ARG A 4 10.48 -16.37 24.97
N PHE A 5 10.13 -17.33 24.11
CA PHE A 5 8.74 -17.72 23.85
C PHE A 5 8.36 -19.09 24.45
N ALA A 6 8.74 -19.32 25.71
CA ALA A 6 8.47 -20.57 26.43
C ALA A 6 7.18 -20.53 27.27
N SER A 7 6.11 -19.90 26.77
CA SER A 7 4.75 -20.08 27.32
C SER A 7 3.99 -21.12 26.48
N GLU A 8 3.18 -21.97 27.12
CA GLU A 8 2.51 -23.18 26.59
C GLU A 8 1.43 -22.95 25.50
N GLY A 9 1.54 -21.88 24.71
CA GLY A 9 0.76 -21.61 23.51
C GLY A 9 1.51 -20.62 22.63
N LYS A 10 1.41 -20.75 21.31
CA LYS A 10 2.02 -19.80 20.37
C LYS A 10 1.47 -18.39 20.67
N PRO A 11 2.35 -17.36 20.77
CA PRO A 11 1.91 -16.03 21.13
C PRO A 11 0.93 -15.47 20.10
N LEU A 12 -0.04 -14.68 20.56
CA LEU A 12 -0.76 -13.78 19.67
C LEU A 12 0.24 -12.77 19.12
N VAL A 13 0.22 -12.49 17.82
CA VAL A 13 1.07 -11.45 17.22
C VAL A 13 0.17 -10.36 16.69
N THR A 14 0.31 -9.15 17.19
CA THR A 14 -0.42 -7.98 16.69
C THR A 14 0.51 -7.14 15.84
N GLY A 15 0.22 -7.06 14.55
CA GLY A 15 0.91 -6.18 13.61
C GLY A 15 0.25 -4.81 13.56
N TRP A 16 1.09 -3.78 13.45
CA TRP A 16 0.70 -2.38 13.43
C TRP A 16 1.38 -1.65 12.26
N ASP A 17 0.61 -0.86 11.52
CA ASP A 17 1.12 0.09 10.52
C ASP A 17 0.71 1.50 10.94
N ILE A 18 1.66 2.27 11.46
CA ILE A 18 1.43 3.66 11.86
C ILE A 18 1.63 4.56 10.64
N GLY A 19 0.52 4.92 10.00
CA GLY A 19 0.51 5.83 8.86
C GLY A 19 0.18 7.28 9.23
N GLY A 20 0.39 8.20 8.28
CA GLY A 20 0.13 9.63 8.49
C GLY A 20 -1.34 10.01 8.68
N ALA A 21 -2.27 9.17 8.22
CA ALA A 21 -3.71 9.44 8.27
C ALA A 21 -4.53 8.32 8.95
N HIS A 22 -3.97 7.13 9.03
CA HIS A 22 -4.64 5.95 9.54
C HIS A 22 -3.64 5.05 10.28
N LEU A 23 -4.14 4.40 11.33
CA LEU A 23 -3.47 3.33 12.05
C LEU A 23 -4.14 2.04 11.63
N LYS A 24 -3.36 1.05 11.20
CA LYS A 24 -3.89 -0.27 10.84
C LYS A 24 -3.38 -1.30 11.82
N MET A 25 -4.25 -2.21 12.21
CA MET A 25 -3.96 -3.29 13.14
C MET A 25 -4.38 -4.61 12.52
N ALA A 26 -3.57 -5.66 12.69
CA ALA A 26 -3.96 -7.02 12.35
C ALA A 26 -3.46 -7.99 13.42
N GLN A 27 -4.32 -8.90 13.87
CA GLN A 27 -3.99 -9.90 14.87
C GLN A 27 -3.81 -11.26 14.19
N CYS A 28 -2.67 -11.89 14.45
CA CYS A 28 -2.27 -13.18 13.94
C CYS A 28 -2.19 -14.20 15.09
N ARG A 29 -2.85 -15.34 14.92
CA ARG A 29 -2.74 -16.50 15.80
C ARG A 29 -2.40 -17.73 14.96
N ASP A 30 -1.37 -18.47 15.36
CA ASP A 30 -0.94 -19.70 14.66
C ASP A 30 -0.71 -19.52 13.15
N GLY A 31 -0.10 -18.40 12.75
CA GLY A 31 0.17 -18.08 11.35
C GLY A 31 -1.07 -17.73 10.53
N LYS A 32 -2.20 -17.40 11.18
CA LYS A 32 -3.44 -16.94 10.54
C LYS A 32 -3.91 -15.62 11.12
N ILE A 33 -4.30 -14.68 10.26
CA ILE A 33 -4.99 -13.46 10.69
C ILE A 33 -6.38 -13.83 11.20
N VAL A 34 -6.72 -13.34 12.39
CA VAL A 34 -8.02 -13.56 13.05
C VAL A 34 -8.85 -12.29 13.17
N SER A 35 -8.23 -11.12 13.03
CA SER A 35 -8.89 -9.81 13.06
C SER A 35 -8.00 -8.77 12.39
N ALA A 36 -8.59 -7.80 11.69
CA ALA A 36 -7.90 -6.64 11.15
C ALA A 36 -8.80 -5.41 11.20
N GLN A 37 -8.26 -4.24 11.51
CA GLN A 37 -9.01 -3.01 11.69
C GLN A 37 -8.19 -1.80 11.21
N ILE A 38 -8.89 -0.76 10.75
CA ILE A 38 -8.29 0.51 10.33
C ILE A 38 -8.94 1.65 11.10
N PHE A 39 -8.13 2.39 11.83
CA PHE A 39 -8.53 3.52 12.63
C PHE A 39 -8.10 4.81 11.94
N LYS A 40 -8.94 5.85 12.03
CA LYS A 40 -8.57 7.19 11.54
C LYS A 40 -7.67 7.86 12.56
N THR A 41 -6.43 8.13 12.18
CA THR A 41 -5.42 8.76 13.05
C THR A 41 -4.69 9.83 12.24
N PRO A 42 -5.23 11.06 12.19
CA PRO A 42 -4.59 12.16 11.47
C PRO A 42 -3.33 12.59 12.23
N LEU A 43 -2.24 11.84 12.04
CA LEU A 43 -0.95 12.05 12.72
C LEU A 43 -0.39 13.44 12.44
N TRP A 44 -0.79 14.09 11.35
CA TRP A 44 -0.42 15.48 11.05
C TRP A 44 -0.95 16.51 12.06
N LEU A 45 -1.93 16.15 12.89
CA LEU A 45 -2.43 16.98 13.99
C LEU A 45 -1.69 16.69 15.31
N GLY A 46 -0.77 15.74 15.34
CA GLY A 46 -0.02 15.34 16.54
C GLY A 46 -0.19 13.87 16.93
N LEU A 47 0.75 13.36 17.72
CA LEU A 47 0.74 11.97 18.23
C LEU A 47 -0.46 11.67 19.15
N ASP A 48 -1.03 12.69 19.79
CA ASP A 48 -2.20 12.53 20.66
C ASP A 48 -3.41 11.95 19.92
N GLN A 49 -3.58 12.27 18.64
CA GLN A 49 -4.64 11.67 17.81
C GLN A 49 -4.46 10.17 17.64
N THR A 50 -3.21 9.70 17.62
CA THR A 50 -2.92 8.26 17.57
C THR A 50 -3.17 7.62 18.94
N ARG A 51 -2.84 8.30 20.04
CA ARG A 51 -3.18 7.85 21.42
C ARG A 51 -4.68 7.70 21.61
N GLU A 52 -5.47 8.63 21.09
CA GLU A 52 -6.94 8.57 21.17
C GLU A 52 -7.49 7.32 20.50
N ALA A 53 -7.07 7.02 19.27
CA ALA A 53 -7.47 5.78 18.60
C ALA A 53 -7.02 4.52 19.35
N LEU A 54 -5.81 4.52 19.92
CA LEU A 54 -5.33 3.39 20.72
C LEU A 54 -6.18 3.14 21.98
N ARG A 55 -6.76 4.18 22.60
CA ARG A 55 -7.66 4.04 23.76
C ARG A 55 -8.93 3.27 23.41
N GLU A 56 -9.40 3.33 22.16
CA GLU A 56 -10.59 2.59 21.70
C GLU A 56 -10.33 1.09 21.57
N ILE A 57 -9.08 0.67 21.42
CA ILE A 57 -8.69 -0.73 21.17
C ILE A 57 -8.63 -1.56 22.47
N GLY A 58 -8.42 -0.90 23.62
CA GLY A 58 -8.28 -1.55 24.92
C GLY A 58 -6.81 -1.69 25.36
N PRO A 59 -6.51 -2.59 26.32
CA PRO A 59 -5.16 -2.66 26.88
C PRO A 59 -4.15 -3.14 25.84
N LEU A 60 -3.20 -2.27 25.50
CA LEU A 60 -2.12 -2.51 24.53
C LEU A 60 -1.01 -3.40 25.09
N ARG A 61 -0.95 -3.49 26.42
CA ARG A 61 0.02 -4.26 27.20
C ARG A 61 -0.68 -5.44 27.85
N GLY A 62 -0.18 -6.65 27.60
CA GLY A 62 -0.71 -7.86 28.20
C GLY A 62 0.19 -9.05 27.90
N GLY A 63 0.26 -10.01 28.84
CA GLY A 63 1.05 -11.22 28.66
C GLY A 63 0.53 -12.06 27.49
N GLY A 64 1.44 -12.61 26.69
CA GLY A 64 1.11 -13.53 25.59
C GLY A 64 0.78 -12.87 24.24
N ASN A 65 1.00 -11.55 24.10
CA ASN A 65 0.89 -10.84 22.82
C ASN A 65 2.21 -10.17 22.46
N VAL A 66 2.71 -10.39 21.23
CA VAL A 66 3.86 -9.68 20.67
C VAL A 66 3.36 -8.61 19.71
N ASN A 67 3.74 -7.36 19.94
CA ASN A 67 3.41 -6.24 19.06
C ASN A 67 4.53 -6.01 18.05
N VAL A 68 4.19 -5.87 16.77
CA VAL A 68 5.14 -5.71 15.68
C VAL A 68 4.77 -4.52 14.84
N PHE A 69 5.66 -3.54 14.73
CA PHE A 69 5.38 -2.26 14.10
C PHE A 69 6.11 -2.08 12.78
N THR A 70 5.41 -1.55 11.79
CA THR A 70 5.97 -0.82 10.66
C THR A 70 5.38 0.59 10.64
N MET A 71 5.99 1.50 9.88
CA MET A 71 5.57 2.90 9.83
C MET A 71 5.67 3.49 8.43
N THR A 72 4.73 4.40 8.18
CA THR A 72 4.72 5.35 7.03
C THR A 72 4.40 6.78 7.46
N GLY A 73 4.10 6.98 8.75
CA GLY A 73 3.75 8.27 9.34
C GLY A 73 4.95 9.16 9.65
N GLU A 74 6.20 8.70 9.48
CA GLU A 74 7.40 9.44 9.83
C GLU A 74 7.60 10.72 8.99
N LEU A 75 6.90 10.84 7.86
CA LEU A 75 6.87 12.04 7.00
C LEU A 75 5.69 12.97 7.28
N SER A 76 4.90 12.70 8.33
CA SER A 76 3.79 13.56 8.74
C SER A 76 4.25 14.97 9.10
N ASP A 77 3.45 15.98 8.77
CA ASP A 77 3.75 17.41 8.99
C ASP A 77 4.01 17.79 10.48
N THR A 78 3.65 16.89 11.41
CA THR A 78 3.98 17.03 12.83
C THR A 78 5.49 16.96 13.12
N PHE A 79 6.28 16.35 12.24
CA PHE A 79 7.71 16.16 12.45
C PHE A 79 8.56 17.09 11.59
N GLY A 80 9.62 17.66 12.18
CA GLY A 80 10.52 18.59 11.46
C GLY A 80 11.45 17.91 10.44
N SER A 81 11.60 16.59 10.50
CA SER A 81 12.35 15.78 9.55
C SER A 81 11.92 14.32 9.62
N ARG A 82 12.29 13.53 8.61
CA ARG A 82 12.08 12.07 8.62
C ARG A 82 12.71 11.40 9.84
N ASP A 83 13.95 11.76 10.17
CA ASP A 83 14.66 11.18 11.32
C ASP A 83 13.98 11.55 12.64
N ALA A 84 13.48 12.79 12.75
CA ALA A 84 12.69 13.23 13.91
C ALA A 84 11.37 12.45 14.00
N GLY A 85 10.72 12.17 12.87
CA GLY A 85 9.51 11.36 12.82
C GLY A 85 9.73 9.91 13.23
N ILE A 86 10.80 9.27 12.77
CA ILE A 86 11.17 7.92 13.20
C ILE A 86 11.46 7.89 14.69
N ALA A 87 12.28 8.82 15.19
CA ALA A 87 12.60 8.90 16.61
C ALA A 87 11.33 9.10 17.46
N GLY A 88 10.47 10.05 17.08
CA GLY A 88 9.22 10.33 17.79
C GLY A 88 8.24 9.16 17.77
N LEU A 89 8.17 8.41 16.66
CA LEU A 89 7.34 7.21 16.58
C LEU A 89 7.91 6.05 17.41
N LEU A 90 9.23 5.87 17.46
CA LEU A 90 9.86 4.87 18.32
C LEU A 90 9.66 5.19 19.80
N ASP A 91 9.79 6.46 20.19
CA ASP A 91 9.49 6.92 21.55
C ASP A 91 8.03 6.66 21.92
N PHE A 92 7.10 7.01 21.02
CA PHE A 92 5.68 6.73 21.17
C PHE A 92 5.38 5.23 21.36
N ILE A 93 5.99 4.36 20.53
CA ILE A 93 5.80 2.92 20.64
C ILE A 93 6.32 2.41 21.98
N GLU A 94 7.50 2.87 22.42
CA GLU A 94 8.09 2.51 23.70
C GLU A 94 7.20 2.96 24.88
N GLU A 95 6.67 4.17 24.83
CA GLU A 95 5.78 4.73 25.85
C GLU A 95 4.44 4.02 25.97
N GLU A 96 3.83 3.62 24.86
CA GLU A 96 2.48 3.03 24.86
C GLU A 96 2.52 1.50 25.00
N PHE A 97 3.49 0.81 24.38
CA PHE A 97 3.55 -0.66 24.32
C PHE A 97 4.65 -1.24 25.20
N GLY A 98 5.68 -0.47 25.53
CA GLY A 98 6.85 -0.95 26.25
C GLY A 98 7.84 -1.68 25.34
N THR A 99 9.00 -2.02 25.89
CA THR A 99 10.07 -2.71 25.14
C THR A 99 9.95 -4.23 25.16
N ALA A 100 9.34 -4.79 26.20
CA ALA A 100 9.09 -6.23 26.26
C ALA A 100 7.99 -6.61 25.25
N ASP A 101 8.24 -7.67 24.47
CA ASP A 101 7.30 -8.17 23.47
C ASP A 101 6.92 -7.15 22.38
N THR A 102 7.82 -6.20 22.08
CA THR A 102 7.64 -5.22 21.02
C THR A 102 8.80 -5.28 20.02
N LEU A 103 8.47 -5.47 18.74
CA LEU A 103 9.43 -5.52 17.63
C LEU A 103 9.13 -4.43 16.60
N ILE A 104 10.17 -3.95 15.94
CA ILE A 104 10.10 -3.04 14.81
C ILE A 104 10.52 -3.80 13.55
N TYR A 105 9.75 -3.66 12.48
CA TYR A 105 10.11 -4.14 11.16
C TYR A 105 10.98 -3.11 10.44
N ALA A 106 12.28 -3.35 10.40
CA ALA A 106 13.28 -2.52 9.75
C ALA A 106 13.57 -2.99 8.33
N GLY A 107 12.53 -3.24 7.53
CA GLY A 107 12.65 -3.58 6.11
C GLY A 107 13.65 -4.71 5.83
N ARG A 108 14.72 -4.41 5.07
CA ARG A 108 15.78 -5.37 4.73
C ARG A 108 16.61 -5.86 5.92
N SER A 109 16.63 -5.11 7.01
CA SER A 109 17.30 -5.48 8.27
C SER A 109 16.43 -6.43 9.14
N GLY A 110 15.20 -6.72 8.71
CA GLY A 110 14.30 -7.66 9.40
C GLY A 110 13.69 -7.09 10.68
N PHE A 111 13.34 -7.96 11.62
CA PHE A 111 12.77 -7.57 12.90
C PHE A 111 13.85 -7.21 13.91
N CYS A 112 13.70 -6.08 14.59
CA CYS A 112 14.63 -5.63 15.62
C CYS A 112 13.91 -5.05 16.84
N GLU A 113 14.63 -5.00 17.96
CA GLU A 113 14.16 -4.34 19.20
C GLU A 113 14.17 -2.82 19.02
N ILE A 114 13.33 -2.09 19.77
CA ILE A 114 13.21 -0.62 19.71
C ILE A 114 14.59 0.07 19.85
N SER A 115 15.42 -0.39 20.78
CA SER A 115 16.75 0.20 20.99
C SER A 115 17.67 0.07 19.78
N SER A 116 17.57 -1.03 19.02
CA SER A 116 18.35 -1.26 17.80
C SER A 116 17.75 -0.50 16.62
N ALA A 117 16.43 -0.36 16.58
CA ALA A 117 15.69 0.36 15.55
C ALA A 117 16.16 1.83 15.42
N ARG A 118 16.57 2.46 16.53
CA ARG A 118 17.09 3.85 16.54
C ARG A 118 18.32 4.06 15.63
N GLY A 119 19.09 3.01 15.34
CA GLY A 119 20.22 3.06 14.41
C GLY A 119 19.88 2.68 12.96
N LEU A 120 18.64 2.31 12.66
CA LEU A 120 18.20 1.74 11.38
C LEU A 120 17.18 2.63 10.66
N GLY A 121 17.24 3.95 10.88
CA GLY A 121 16.25 4.89 10.36
C GLY A 121 16.00 4.76 8.85
N SER A 122 17.06 4.63 8.05
CA SER A 122 16.97 4.44 6.60
C SER A 122 16.22 3.17 6.18
N ASP A 123 16.24 2.14 7.01
CA ASP A 123 15.65 0.83 6.72
C ASP A 123 14.22 0.72 7.26
N ILE A 124 13.89 1.50 8.30
CA ILE A 124 12.55 1.58 8.90
C ILE A 124 11.64 2.52 8.10
N ALA A 125 12.21 3.61 7.57
CA ALA A 125 11.46 4.61 6.82
C ALA A 125 10.65 3.97 5.69
N SER A 126 9.33 4.13 5.77
CA SER A 126 8.38 3.68 4.75
C SER A 126 8.52 2.19 4.40
N ALA A 127 8.81 1.33 5.38
CA ALA A 127 9.03 -0.11 5.17
C ALA A 127 7.75 -0.94 4.92
N ASN A 128 6.58 -0.30 4.86
CA ASN A 128 5.28 -0.97 4.71
C ASN A 128 5.12 -1.70 3.36
N TRP A 129 5.64 -1.13 2.26
CA TRP A 129 5.67 -1.79 0.95
C TRP A 129 6.55 -3.04 1.01
N HIS A 130 7.69 -2.93 1.71
CA HIS A 130 8.65 -4.03 1.87
C HIS A 130 8.04 -5.16 2.70
N ALA A 131 7.26 -4.85 3.74
CA ALA A 131 6.54 -5.84 4.54
C ALA A 131 5.56 -6.63 3.67
N THR A 132 4.69 -5.93 2.94
CA THR A 132 3.63 -6.56 2.14
C THR A 132 4.20 -7.41 1.01
N ALA A 133 5.21 -6.89 0.30
CA ALA A 133 5.86 -7.62 -0.77
C ALA A 133 6.68 -8.81 -0.24
N SER A 134 7.32 -8.68 0.93
CA SER A 134 8.03 -9.80 1.57
C SER A 134 7.07 -10.91 1.99
N LEU A 135 5.88 -10.56 2.50
CA LEU A 135 4.85 -11.57 2.78
C LEU A 135 4.39 -12.25 1.48
N ALA A 136 4.11 -11.49 0.42
CA ALA A 136 3.75 -12.06 -0.87
C ALA A 136 4.83 -13.05 -1.38
N ALA A 137 6.11 -12.68 -1.22
CA ALA A 137 7.21 -13.56 -1.56
C ALA A 137 7.17 -14.87 -0.77
N ARG A 138 7.00 -14.83 0.56
CA ARG A 138 6.91 -16.02 1.42
C ARG A 138 5.73 -16.93 1.09
N LEU A 139 4.62 -16.37 0.59
CA LEU A 139 3.39 -17.13 0.34
C LEU A 139 3.32 -17.70 -1.09
N ALA A 140 3.97 -17.05 -2.07
CA ALA A 140 3.87 -17.41 -3.48
C ALA A 140 5.20 -17.87 -4.12
N GLU A 141 6.31 -17.83 -3.38
CA GLU A 141 7.67 -18.21 -3.78
C GLU A 141 8.28 -17.38 -4.91
N THR A 142 7.62 -17.26 -6.07
CA THR A 142 8.08 -16.50 -7.25
C THR A 142 6.94 -15.73 -7.90
N GLY A 143 7.15 -14.46 -8.25
CA GLY A 143 6.13 -13.63 -8.86
C GLY A 143 6.48 -12.14 -8.94
N LEU A 144 5.57 -11.38 -9.55
CA LEU A 144 5.61 -9.93 -9.62
C LEU A 144 4.52 -9.36 -8.71
N PHE A 145 4.91 -8.77 -7.60
CA PHE A 145 4.00 -8.07 -6.71
C PHE A 145 3.75 -6.65 -7.23
N VAL A 146 2.47 -6.27 -7.37
CA VAL A 146 2.06 -4.93 -7.79
C VAL A 146 1.02 -4.41 -6.81
N ASP A 147 1.34 -3.34 -6.09
CA ASP A 147 0.43 -2.66 -5.17
C ASP A 147 0.13 -1.26 -5.68
N MET A 148 -1.13 -1.00 -5.99
CA MET A 148 -1.56 0.31 -6.49
C MET A 148 -2.43 0.98 -5.43
N GLY A 149 -1.80 1.93 -4.75
CA GLY A 149 -2.46 2.82 -3.81
C GLY A 149 -3.20 3.96 -4.52
N SER A 150 -3.59 4.96 -3.74
CA SER A 150 -4.29 6.14 -4.28
C SER A 150 -3.38 7.05 -5.11
N THR A 151 -2.08 7.10 -4.81
CA THR A 151 -1.11 8.02 -5.45
C THR A 151 -0.03 7.30 -6.26
N THR A 152 0.39 6.11 -5.83
CA THR A 152 1.57 5.40 -6.35
C THR A 152 1.24 3.95 -6.69
N THR A 153 2.09 3.36 -7.53
CA THR A 153 2.10 1.93 -7.83
C THR A 153 3.49 1.38 -7.55
N ASP A 154 3.58 0.49 -6.56
CA ASP A 154 4.79 -0.25 -6.21
C ASP A 154 4.88 -1.55 -7.02
N ILE A 155 6.03 -1.85 -7.60
CA ILE A 155 6.25 -3.01 -8.48
C ILE A 155 7.51 -3.74 -8.05
N LEU A 156 7.38 -4.99 -7.57
CA LEU A 156 8.47 -5.72 -6.94
C LEU A 156 8.52 -7.16 -7.44
N ALA A 157 9.68 -7.58 -7.94
CA ALA A 157 9.93 -8.98 -8.26
C ALA A 157 10.40 -9.74 -7.02
N PHE A 158 9.99 -10.99 -6.91
CA PHE A 158 10.48 -11.91 -5.88
C PHE A 158 10.69 -13.31 -6.45
N LYS A 159 11.66 -14.03 -5.87
CA LYS A 159 12.07 -15.40 -6.23
C LYS A 159 12.48 -16.15 -4.98
N GLU A 160 12.21 -17.46 -4.94
CA GLU A 160 12.59 -18.35 -3.84
C GLU A 160 12.23 -17.77 -2.46
N GLY A 161 11.03 -17.19 -2.39
CA GLY A 161 10.48 -16.63 -1.15
C GLY A 161 11.09 -15.30 -0.73
N LYS A 162 11.91 -14.64 -1.56
CA LYS A 162 12.64 -13.41 -1.22
C LYS A 162 12.48 -12.33 -2.29
N LEU A 163 12.46 -11.07 -1.86
CA LEU A 163 12.50 -9.94 -2.77
C LEU A 163 13.83 -9.91 -3.54
N VAL A 164 13.76 -9.56 -4.81
CA VAL A 164 14.92 -9.35 -5.68
C VAL A 164 14.88 -7.93 -6.27
N ASN A 165 14.59 -6.92 -5.45
CA ASN A 165 14.52 -5.52 -5.86
C ASN A 165 15.92 -4.91 -6.12
N ASP A 166 16.01 -3.96 -7.05
CA ASP A 166 17.23 -3.21 -7.39
C ASP A 166 17.36 -1.94 -6.54
N GLY A 167 16.25 -1.23 -6.29
CA GLY A 167 16.19 0.02 -5.52
C GLY A 167 15.54 -0.16 -4.17
N TYR A 168 15.93 0.67 -3.19
CA TYR A 168 15.35 0.66 -1.86
C TYR A 168 14.67 1.99 -1.52
N SER A 169 15.35 3.10 -1.76
CA SER A 169 14.77 4.44 -1.62
C SER A 169 13.81 4.75 -2.76
N ASP A 170 12.87 5.69 -2.55
CA ASP A 170 11.95 6.13 -3.61
C ASP A 170 12.69 6.59 -4.88
N ALA A 171 13.82 7.30 -4.72
CA ALA A 171 14.63 7.77 -5.84
C ALA A 171 15.20 6.61 -6.67
N GLU A 172 15.75 5.58 -6.01
CA GLU A 172 16.24 4.38 -6.68
C GLU A 172 15.11 3.61 -7.33
N ARG A 173 13.98 3.45 -6.62
CA ARG A 173 12.82 2.69 -7.11
C ARG A 173 12.14 3.36 -8.31
N LEU A 174 12.09 4.70 -8.35
CA LEU A 174 11.65 5.44 -9.54
C LEU A 174 12.57 5.17 -10.74
N LEU A 175 13.89 5.15 -10.50
CA LEU A 175 14.90 4.93 -11.54
C LEU A 175 14.82 3.50 -12.10
N THR A 176 14.61 2.50 -11.24
CA THR A 176 14.53 1.07 -11.62
C THR A 176 13.17 0.67 -12.18
N GLY A 177 12.12 1.48 -11.96
CA GLY A 177 10.74 1.17 -12.34
C GLY A 177 9.97 0.36 -11.30
N GLU A 178 10.53 0.22 -10.10
CA GLU A 178 9.92 -0.46 -8.95
C GLU A 178 8.95 0.45 -8.17
N LEU A 179 8.91 1.73 -8.53
CA LEU A 179 7.92 2.71 -8.13
C LEU A 179 7.49 3.50 -9.37
N VAL A 180 6.20 3.51 -9.65
CA VAL A 180 5.58 4.37 -10.68
C VAL A 180 4.69 5.37 -9.97
N TYR A 181 4.89 6.66 -10.22
CA TYR A 181 4.16 7.74 -9.53
C TYR A 181 2.78 7.99 -10.15
N THR A 182 1.97 6.93 -10.17
CA THR A 182 0.55 6.98 -10.52
C THR A 182 -0.23 6.02 -9.65
N GLY A 183 -1.44 6.42 -9.24
CA GLY A 183 -2.31 5.66 -8.36
C GLY A 183 -3.76 5.78 -8.78
N PHE A 184 -4.62 5.02 -8.12
CA PHE A 184 -5.97 4.78 -8.64
C PHE A 184 -6.94 5.94 -8.41
N ALA A 185 -6.63 6.86 -7.49
CA ALA A 185 -7.58 7.91 -7.10
C ALA A 185 -7.04 9.36 -7.18
N ARG A 186 -5.74 9.59 -6.99
CA ARG A 186 -5.20 10.94 -6.73
C ARG A 186 -4.30 11.50 -7.83
N SER A 187 -3.96 10.72 -8.83
CA SER A 187 -3.03 11.20 -9.86
C SER A 187 -3.71 12.20 -10.77
N ALA A 188 -3.12 13.39 -10.89
CA ALA A 188 -3.61 14.43 -11.79
C ALA A 188 -3.52 13.95 -13.25
N LEU A 189 -4.59 14.16 -14.03
CA LEU A 189 -4.64 13.67 -15.41
C LEU A 189 -3.60 14.33 -16.33
N ILE A 190 -3.21 15.57 -16.02
CA ILE A 190 -2.11 16.28 -16.72
C ILE A 190 -0.77 15.53 -16.62
N GLY A 191 -0.58 14.69 -15.59
CA GLY A 191 0.61 13.86 -15.41
C GLY A 191 0.53 12.49 -16.11
N ILE A 192 -0.59 12.17 -16.75
CA ILE A 192 -0.84 10.85 -17.38
C ILE A 192 -0.77 10.92 -18.90
N ALA A 193 -1.34 11.96 -19.50
CA ALA A 193 -1.29 12.16 -20.94
C ALA A 193 -1.14 13.64 -21.27
N ALA A 194 -0.44 13.96 -22.36
CA ALA A 194 -0.33 15.33 -22.87
C ALA A 194 -1.43 15.68 -23.89
N LEU A 195 -1.98 14.65 -24.54
CA LEU A 195 -2.95 14.77 -25.63
C LEU A 195 -4.05 13.72 -25.45
N VAL A 196 -5.29 14.08 -25.80
CA VAL A 196 -6.43 13.15 -25.80
C VAL A 196 -7.24 13.25 -27.09
N PRO A 197 -7.82 12.14 -27.59
CA PRO A 197 -8.62 12.16 -28.80
C PRO A 197 -10.00 12.77 -28.51
N VAL A 198 -10.35 13.84 -29.22
CA VAL A 198 -11.69 14.44 -29.21
C VAL A 198 -12.16 14.53 -30.65
N ARG A 199 -13.22 13.80 -31.00
CA ARG A 199 -13.78 13.72 -32.36
C ARG A 199 -12.71 13.53 -33.44
N GLY A 200 -11.84 12.54 -33.22
CA GLY A 200 -10.77 12.17 -34.16
C GLY A 200 -9.53 13.09 -34.17
N HIS A 201 -9.49 14.13 -33.35
CA HIS A 201 -8.36 15.05 -33.27
C HIS A 201 -7.64 14.94 -31.92
N MET A 202 -6.30 14.88 -31.95
CA MET A 202 -5.51 14.93 -30.72
C MET A 202 -5.54 16.35 -30.15
N THR A 203 -6.19 16.49 -28.99
CA THR A 203 -6.41 17.76 -28.30
C THR A 203 -5.41 17.90 -27.15
N PRO A 204 -4.64 18.99 -27.07
CA PRO A 204 -3.78 19.26 -25.92
C PRO A 204 -4.60 19.55 -24.67
N LEU A 205 -4.07 19.16 -23.52
CA LEU A 205 -4.73 19.42 -22.25
C LEU A 205 -4.47 20.85 -21.78
N MET A 206 -5.48 21.43 -21.13
CA MET A 206 -5.27 22.57 -20.24
C MET A 206 -4.41 22.13 -19.06
N ASN A 207 -3.28 22.81 -18.84
CA ASN A 207 -2.28 22.43 -17.83
C ASN A 207 -2.67 22.89 -16.42
N GLU A 208 -3.86 22.48 -15.97
CA GLU A 208 -4.46 22.82 -14.68
C GLU A 208 -4.96 21.56 -13.98
N TYR A 209 -5.02 21.60 -12.65
CA TYR A 209 -5.52 20.48 -11.86
C TYR A 209 -7.07 20.45 -11.85
N PHE A 210 -7.67 20.03 -12.97
CA PHE A 210 -9.14 19.91 -13.07
C PHE A 210 -9.67 18.52 -12.72
N ALA A 211 -8.92 17.45 -13.01
CA ALA A 211 -9.38 16.07 -12.86
C ALA A 211 -8.25 15.14 -12.38
N ASN A 212 -8.64 14.04 -11.74
CA ASN A 212 -7.71 13.00 -11.28
C ASN A 212 -8.19 11.58 -11.65
N THR A 213 -7.41 10.57 -11.28
CA THR A 213 -7.68 9.18 -11.63
C THR A 213 -8.97 8.61 -10.99
N ALA A 214 -9.46 9.16 -9.87
CA ALA A 214 -10.78 8.79 -9.36
C ALA A 214 -11.90 9.18 -10.32
N ASP A 215 -11.75 10.26 -11.08
CA ASP A 215 -12.71 10.64 -12.13
C ASP A 215 -12.79 9.59 -13.24
N LEU A 216 -11.65 9.02 -13.63
CA LEU A 216 -11.61 7.93 -14.60
C LEU A 216 -12.33 6.71 -14.05
N GLY A 217 -11.98 6.27 -12.85
CA GLY A 217 -12.55 5.07 -12.24
C GLY A 217 -14.07 5.19 -12.05
N ARG A 218 -14.56 6.39 -11.71
CA ARG A 218 -15.99 6.67 -11.56
C ARG A 218 -16.74 6.64 -12.89
N ILE A 219 -16.20 7.27 -13.95
CA ILE A 219 -16.80 7.25 -15.29
C ILE A 219 -16.80 5.84 -15.87
N LEU A 220 -15.74 5.06 -15.62
CA LEU A 220 -15.60 3.69 -16.12
C LEU A 220 -16.31 2.64 -15.25
N GLY A 221 -16.87 3.03 -14.11
CA GLY A 221 -17.54 2.12 -13.16
C GLY A 221 -16.61 1.12 -12.49
N THR A 222 -15.31 1.43 -12.37
CA THR A 222 -14.29 0.56 -11.78
C THR A 222 -13.86 0.97 -10.38
N LEU A 223 -14.29 2.15 -9.91
CA LEU A 223 -13.96 2.68 -8.58
C LEU A 223 -15.01 2.27 -7.55
N ASP A 224 -14.57 1.72 -6.42
CA ASP A 224 -15.38 1.71 -5.20
C ASP A 224 -15.32 3.11 -4.57
N GLU A 225 -16.47 3.75 -4.37
CA GLU A 225 -16.53 5.10 -3.80
C GLU A 225 -15.95 5.16 -2.37
N ALA A 226 -15.90 4.04 -1.65
CA ALA A 226 -15.25 3.96 -0.33
C ALA A 226 -13.71 4.13 -0.40
N ASP A 227 -13.10 3.88 -1.57
CA ASP A 227 -11.66 4.02 -1.78
C ASP A 227 -11.24 5.48 -2.05
N ASP A 228 -12.15 6.31 -2.56
CA ASP A 228 -11.89 7.73 -2.80
C ASP A 228 -12.24 8.58 -1.56
N LYS A 229 -11.25 8.71 -0.68
CA LYS A 229 -11.35 9.46 0.58
C LYS A 229 -11.08 10.98 0.47
N TYR A 230 -10.64 11.47 -0.69
CA TYR A 230 -10.14 12.85 -0.85
C TYR A 230 -11.15 13.75 -1.55
N PRO A 231 -11.22 15.07 -1.27
CA PRO A 231 -12.07 15.96 -2.06
C PRO A 231 -11.75 15.84 -3.56
N SER A 232 -12.78 15.95 -4.39
CA SER A 232 -12.63 16.16 -5.83
C SER A 232 -11.79 17.42 -6.09
N ALA A 233 -11.17 17.51 -7.28
CA ALA A 233 -10.28 18.63 -7.62
C ALA A 233 -10.98 20.00 -7.51
N ASP A 234 -12.27 20.07 -7.83
CA ASP A 234 -13.13 21.25 -7.72
C ASP A 234 -13.91 21.34 -6.40
N ARG A 235 -13.75 20.35 -5.51
CA ARG A 235 -14.49 20.20 -4.24
C ARG A 235 -16.02 20.09 -4.41
N LEU A 236 -16.48 19.73 -5.61
CA LEU A 236 -17.90 19.46 -5.90
C LEU A 236 -18.24 17.98 -5.74
N PRO A 237 -19.53 17.59 -5.79
CA PRO A 237 -19.93 16.19 -5.62
C PRO A 237 -19.18 15.19 -6.51
N LYS A 238 -18.96 14.00 -5.94
CA LYS A 238 -18.27 12.87 -6.58
C LYS A 238 -19.26 11.99 -7.34
N THR A 239 -19.86 12.56 -8.38
CA THR A 239 -20.79 11.85 -9.27
C THR A 239 -20.14 11.63 -10.63
N VAL A 240 -20.68 10.68 -11.43
CA VAL A 240 -20.26 10.49 -12.83
C VAL A 240 -20.35 11.80 -13.60
N ALA A 241 -21.47 12.53 -13.48
CA ALA A 241 -21.66 13.83 -14.12
C ALA A 241 -20.63 14.87 -13.66
N GLY A 242 -20.28 14.92 -12.37
CA GLY A 242 -19.24 15.81 -11.86
C GLY A 242 -17.84 15.44 -12.37
N SER A 243 -17.53 14.15 -12.47
CA SER A 243 -16.28 13.66 -13.07
C SER A 243 -16.18 14.02 -14.56
N ILE A 244 -17.28 13.92 -15.31
CA ILE A 244 -17.34 14.37 -16.71
C ILE A 244 -17.09 15.88 -16.80
N GLN A 245 -17.72 16.69 -15.95
CA GLN A 245 -17.49 18.14 -15.94
C GLN A 245 -16.02 18.50 -15.70
N ARG A 246 -15.35 17.80 -14.77
CA ARG A 246 -13.92 17.97 -14.51
C ARG A 246 -13.05 17.59 -15.70
N ILE A 247 -13.33 16.46 -16.36
CA ILE A 247 -12.62 16.04 -17.58
C ILE A 247 -12.89 16.99 -18.75
N ALA A 248 -14.09 17.55 -18.89
CA ALA A 248 -14.42 18.50 -19.96
C ALA A 248 -13.53 19.75 -19.89
N ARG A 249 -13.30 20.28 -18.69
CA ARG A 249 -12.37 21.40 -18.47
C ARG A 249 -10.94 21.08 -18.89
N MET A 250 -10.49 19.83 -18.74
CA MET A 250 -9.15 19.43 -19.19
C MET A 250 -8.94 19.65 -20.69
N VAL A 251 -10.01 19.61 -21.49
CA VAL A 251 -9.97 19.78 -22.96
C VAL A 251 -10.62 21.09 -23.42
N GLY A 252 -10.80 22.05 -22.51
CA GLY A 252 -11.37 23.37 -22.83
C GLY A 252 -12.82 23.32 -23.29
N ARG A 253 -13.61 22.38 -22.77
CA ARG A 253 -15.02 22.16 -23.13
C ARG A 253 -15.93 22.17 -21.90
N ASP A 254 -17.21 22.31 -22.16
CA ASP A 254 -18.27 22.02 -21.19
C ASP A 254 -18.77 20.58 -21.36
N SER A 255 -19.35 20.01 -20.29
CA SER A 255 -19.84 18.63 -20.31
C SER A 255 -20.90 18.35 -21.39
N GLY A 256 -21.63 19.39 -21.81
CA GLY A 256 -22.68 19.30 -22.85
C GLY A 256 -22.15 19.37 -24.29
N ASP A 257 -20.86 19.61 -24.50
CA ASP A 257 -20.29 19.72 -25.85
C ASP A 257 -20.13 18.37 -26.57
N LEU A 258 -20.06 17.28 -25.79
CA LEU A 258 -19.89 15.91 -26.24
C LEU A 258 -20.93 14.98 -25.62
N GLU A 259 -21.22 13.88 -26.29
CA GLU A 259 -22.08 12.81 -25.78
C GLU A 259 -21.38 12.02 -24.65
N GLU A 260 -22.15 11.39 -23.76
CA GLU A 260 -21.61 10.59 -22.65
C GLU A 260 -20.61 9.52 -23.11
N SER A 261 -20.87 8.85 -24.24
CA SER A 261 -19.97 7.85 -24.81
C SER A 261 -18.61 8.44 -25.21
N GLU A 262 -18.58 9.69 -25.69
CA GLU A 262 -17.32 10.37 -26.05
C GLU A 262 -16.49 10.65 -24.78
N TRP A 263 -17.13 11.00 -23.66
CA TRP A 263 -16.44 11.17 -22.37
C TRP A 263 -15.91 9.86 -21.80
N ILE A 264 -16.65 8.76 -21.98
CA ILE A 264 -16.18 7.42 -21.62
C ILE A 264 -14.94 7.06 -22.44
N ASP A 265 -14.89 7.37 -23.73
CA ASP A 265 -13.73 7.10 -24.58
C ASP A 265 -12.51 7.95 -24.19
N ILE A 266 -12.71 9.21 -23.79
CA ILE A 266 -11.64 10.04 -23.21
C ILE A 266 -11.14 9.43 -21.89
N ALA A 267 -12.04 8.97 -21.02
CA ALA A 267 -11.66 8.32 -19.77
C ALA A 267 -10.87 7.01 -20.01
N ARG A 268 -11.29 6.20 -21.00
CA ARG A 268 -10.55 5.01 -21.44
C ARG A 268 -9.17 5.35 -21.96
N TRP A 269 -9.03 6.43 -22.71
CA TRP A 269 -7.74 6.88 -23.22
C TRP A 269 -6.76 7.20 -22.08
N PHE A 270 -7.19 7.93 -21.05
CA PHE A 270 -6.37 8.19 -19.87
C PHE A 270 -6.05 6.91 -19.09
N SER A 271 -7.05 6.05 -18.86
CA SER A 271 -6.84 4.76 -18.17
C SER A 271 -5.83 3.88 -18.91
N GLU A 272 -5.86 3.88 -20.24
CA GLU A 272 -4.89 3.17 -21.08
C GLU A 272 -3.47 3.77 -20.98
N HIS A 273 -3.35 5.11 -20.92
CA HIS A 273 -2.04 5.76 -20.70
C HIS A 273 -1.47 5.44 -19.33
N GLN A 274 -2.30 5.47 -18.29
CA GLN A 274 -1.90 5.03 -16.96
C GLN A 274 -1.43 3.57 -16.97
N LEU A 275 -2.15 2.69 -17.69
CA LEU A 275 -1.76 1.29 -17.82
C LEU A 275 -0.39 1.13 -18.48
N ARG A 276 -0.08 1.93 -19.50
CA ARG A 276 1.23 1.92 -20.17
C ARG A 276 2.35 2.36 -19.24
N MET A 277 2.15 3.42 -18.47
CA MET A 277 3.14 3.87 -17.47
C MET A 277 3.50 2.74 -16.48
N ILE A 278 2.48 2.05 -15.97
CA ILE A 278 2.67 0.93 -15.03
C ILE A 278 3.31 -0.27 -15.76
N HIS A 279 2.86 -0.57 -16.98
CA HIS A 279 3.41 -1.63 -17.81
C HIS A 279 4.90 -1.45 -18.08
N ASP A 280 5.38 -0.23 -18.36
CA ASP A 280 6.79 0.03 -18.62
C ASP A 280 7.67 -0.20 -17.38
N GLY A 281 7.14 0.08 -16.18
CA GLY A 281 7.77 -0.33 -14.91
C GLY A 281 7.77 -1.85 -14.75
N ALA A 282 6.59 -2.47 -14.87
CA ALA A 282 6.40 -3.91 -14.71
C ALA A 282 7.23 -4.74 -15.69
N PHE A 283 7.34 -4.33 -16.94
CA PHE A 283 8.16 -4.99 -17.96
C PHE A 283 9.65 -5.00 -17.57
N ARG A 284 10.18 -3.87 -17.07
CA ARG A 284 11.56 -3.76 -16.60
C ARG A 284 11.82 -4.63 -15.37
N VAL A 285 10.92 -4.60 -14.39
CA VAL A 285 11.06 -5.37 -13.14
C VAL A 285 10.92 -6.88 -13.40
N ALA A 286 9.98 -7.27 -14.26
CA ALA A 286 9.68 -8.67 -14.59
C ALA A 286 10.79 -9.37 -15.40
N ARG A 287 11.80 -8.65 -15.93
CA ARG A 287 12.98 -9.25 -16.58
C ARG A 287 13.71 -10.27 -15.70
N LYS A 288 13.53 -10.13 -14.37
CA LYS A 288 14.11 -10.99 -13.36
C LYS A 288 13.35 -12.31 -13.21
N LEU A 289 12.19 -12.49 -13.86
CA LEU A 289 11.24 -13.57 -13.64
C LEU A 289 10.95 -14.35 -14.93
N ASP A 290 10.55 -15.61 -14.79
CA ASP A 290 10.04 -16.39 -15.91
C ASP A 290 8.69 -15.83 -16.40
N GLY A 291 8.37 -16.03 -17.69
CA GLY A 291 7.13 -15.54 -18.29
C GLY A 291 5.85 -16.06 -17.61
N ALA A 292 5.90 -17.27 -17.06
CA ALA A 292 4.78 -17.89 -16.35
C ALA A 292 4.59 -17.41 -14.91
N ALA A 293 5.54 -16.65 -14.34
CA ALA A 293 5.44 -16.18 -12.97
C ALA A 293 4.20 -15.27 -12.79
N PRO A 294 3.37 -15.52 -11.75
CA PRO A 294 2.12 -14.79 -11.56
C PRO A 294 2.36 -13.32 -11.20
N LEU A 295 1.41 -12.49 -11.56
CA LEU A 295 1.29 -11.12 -11.09
C LEU A 295 0.33 -11.10 -9.89
N ILE A 296 0.84 -10.70 -8.73
CA ILE A 296 0.08 -10.58 -7.49
C ILE A 296 -0.38 -9.13 -7.33
N GLY A 297 -1.68 -8.89 -7.41
CA GLY A 297 -2.27 -7.56 -7.29
C GLY A 297 -2.75 -7.24 -5.88
N ALA A 298 -2.35 -6.08 -5.37
CA ALA A 298 -2.80 -5.51 -4.09
C ALA A 298 -3.28 -4.06 -4.25
N GLY A 299 -3.85 -3.51 -3.18
CA GLY A 299 -4.30 -2.13 -3.12
C GLY A 299 -5.67 -1.89 -3.78
N ILE A 300 -6.04 -0.61 -3.88
CA ILE A 300 -7.32 -0.18 -4.43
C ILE A 300 -7.32 -0.23 -5.97
N GLY A 301 -6.14 -0.18 -6.60
CA GLY A 301 -5.99 -0.24 -8.06
C GLY A 301 -6.04 -1.65 -8.67
N ARG A 302 -6.51 -2.66 -7.94
CA ARG A 302 -6.66 -4.05 -8.43
C ARG A 302 -7.37 -4.15 -9.80
N PRO A 303 -8.43 -3.38 -10.11
CA PRO A 303 -9.02 -3.39 -11.45
C PRO A 303 -8.02 -3.06 -12.56
N GLN A 304 -7.16 -2.07 -12.36
CA GLN A 304 -6.11 -1.68 -13.30
C GLN A 304 -5.00 -2.75 -13.38
N ILE A 305 -4.62 -3.32 -12.24
CA ILE A 305 -3.59 -4.37 -12.15
C ILE A 305 -4.05 -5.66 -12.88
N ARG A 306 -5.34 -5.99 -12.85
CA ARG A 306 -5.89 -7.11 -13.64
C ARG A 306 -5.71 -6.89 -15.14
N GLN A 307 -5.84 -5.65 -15.63
CA GLN A 307 -5.57 -5.34 -17.04
C GLN A 307 -4.07 -5.41 -17.35
N LEU A 308 -3.22 -5.02 -16.39
CA LEU A 308 -1.77 -5.17 -16.52
C LEU A 308 -1.37 -6.64 -16.66
N ALA A 309 -1.90 -7.53 -15.81
CA ALA A 309 -1.63 -8.96 -15.88
C ALA A 309 -2.02 -9.55 -17.24
N LYS A 310 -3.20 -9.16 -17.77
CA LYS A 310 -3.63 -9.54 -19.14
C LYS A 310 -2.66 -9.05 -20.21
N ARG A 311 -2.24 -7.79 -20.15
CA ARG A 311 -1.31 -7.18 -21.12
C ARG A 311 0.08 -7.83 -21.08
N MET A 312 0.53 -8.23 -19.90
CA MET A 312 1.80 -8.95 -19.72
C MET A 312 1.68 -10.45 -20.00
N GLU A 313 0.49 -10.96 -20.32
CA GLU A 313 0.20 -12.39 -20.52
C GLU A 313 0.58 -13.25 -19.31
N ARG A 314 0.34 -12.73 -18.10
CA ARG A 314 0.66 -13.39 -16.83
C ARG A 314 -0.60 -13.81 -16.06
N PRO A 315 -0.58 -14.93 -15.32
CA PRO A 315 -1.64 -15.26 -14.38
C PRO A 315 -1.81 -14.15 -13.35
N TYR A 316 -3.05 -13.75 -13.05
CA TYR A 316 -3.36 -12.80 -11.98
C TYR A 316 -3.72 -13.55 -10.70
N VAL A 317 -3.13 -13.13 -9.59
CA VAL A 317 -3.47 -13.60 -8.24
C VAL A 317 -3.83 -12.39 -7.39
N ASP A 318 -4.95 -12.45 -6.67
CA ASP A 318 -5.32 -11.41 -5.73
C ASP A 318 -4.51 -11.58 -4.45
N PHE A 319 -3.81 -10.54 -3.97
CA PHE A 319 -3.01 -10.64 -2.75
C PHE A 319 -3.84 -11.08 -1.55
N GLY A 320 -5.08 -10.60 -1.42
CA GLY A 320 -5.98 -10.98 -0.34
C GLY A 320 -6.23 -12.48 -0.29
N SER A 321 -6.25 -13.16 -1.45
CA SER A 321 -6.43 -14.62 -1.53
C SER A 321 -5.25 -15.43 -0.99
N LEU A 322 -4.06 -14.82 -0.90
CA LEU A 322 -2.87 -15.45 -0.33
C LEU A 322 -2.84 -15.34 1.19
N ILE A 323 -3.46 -14.29 1.76
CA ILE A 323 -3.44 -14.04 3.21
C ILE A 323 -4.11 -15.20 3.94
N PRO A 324 -3.40 -15.91 4.85
CA PRO A 324 -3.99 -16.94 5.69
C PRO A 324 -4.97 -16.31 6.67
N ALA A 325 -6.25 -16.24 6.31
CA ALA A 325 -7.32 -15.65 7.10
C ALA A 325 -8.66 -16.37 6.83
N PRO A 326 -9.58 -16.41 7.81
CA PRO A 326 -10.97 -16.77 7.54
C PRO A 326 -11.60 -15.74 6.59
N GLU A 327 -12.70 -16.13 5.94
CA GLU A 327 -13.30 -15.33 4.86
C GLU A 327 -13.79 -13.96 5.33
N ASP A 328 -14.32 -13.88 6.55
CA ASP A 328 -14.80 -12.65 7.19
C ASP A 328 -13.69 -11.66 7.54
N ALA A 329 -12.48 -12.13 7.86
CA ALA A 329 -11.34 -11.26 8.18
C ALA A 329 -10.42 -10.96 6.98
N ARG A 330 -10.56 -11.69 5.87
CA ARG A 330 -9.61 -11.63 4.74
C ARG A 330 -9.60 -10.28 4.03
N ASP A 331 -10.78 -9.71 3.78
CA ASP A 331 -10.89 -8.42 3.11
C ASP A 331 -10.30 -7.29 3.97
N ASP A 332 -10.62 -7.28 5.25
CA ASP A 332 -10.05 -6.33 6.21
C ASP A 332 -8.53 -6.50 6.34
N ALA A 333 -8.03 -7.73 6.37
CA ALA A 333 -6.60 -8.01 6.38
C ALA A 333 -5.91 -7.52 5.10
N SER A 334 -6.58 -7.64 3.95
CA SER A 334 -6.08 -7.12 2.67
C SER A 334 -6.07 -5.60 2.63
N LYS A 335 -7.06 -4.92 3.22
CA LYS A 335 -7.08 -3.45 3.36
C LYS A 335 -6.04 -2.97 4.37
N ALA A 336 -5.78 -3.79 5.40
CA ALA A 336 -4.74 -3.60 6.40
C ALA A 336 -3.40 -4.29 6.05
N ALA A 337 -3.10 -4.46 4.75
CA ALA A 337 -2.04 -5.34 4.25
C ALA A 337 -0.68 -5.19 4.96
N PRO A 338 -0.13 -3.98 5.22
CA PRO A 338 1.16 -3.89 5.91
C PRO A 338 1.12 -4.39 7.37
N ALA A 339 0.04 -4.13 8.10
CA ALA A 339 -0.16 -4.63 9.46
C ALA A 339 -0.31 -6.15 9.46
N ALA A 340 -1.10 -6.71 8.54
CA ALA A 340 -1.21 -8.15 8.36
C ALA A 340 0.13 -8.80 7.98
N ALA A 341 0.90 -8.13 7.14
CA ALA A 341 2.21 -8.60 6.69
C ALA A 341 3.20 -8.73 7.83
N VAL A 342 3.39 -7.68 8.65
CA VAL A 342 4.34 -7.76 9.77
C VAL A 342 3.89 -8.77 10.84
N ALA A 343 2.57 -8.91 11.07
CA ALA A 343 2.05 -9.93 12.00
C ALA A 343 2.37 -11.35 11.53
N LEU A 344 2.08 -11.67 10.26
CA LEU A 344 2.32 -12.99 9.68
C LEU A 344 3.81 -13.30 9.57
N LEU A 345 4.62 -12.35 9.08
CA LEU A 345 6.07 -12.52 8.95
C LEU A 345 6.73 -12.78 10.31
N ALA A 346 6.34 -12.03 11.36
CA ALA A 346 6.86 -12.26 12.71
C ALA A 346 6.40 -13.61 13.26
N SER A 347 5.14 -14.00 13.05
CA SER A 347 4.63 -15.31 13.44
C SER A 347 5.40 -16.47 12.77
N MET A 348 5.76 -16.32 11.48
CA MET A 348 6.59 -17.29 10.74
C MET A 348 8.02 -17.36 11.31
N SER A 349 8.66 -16.22 11.58
CA SER A 349 10.00 -16.14 12.17
C SER A 349 10.08 -16.81 13.55
N MET A 350 9.09 -16.57 14.42
CA MET A 350 9.04 -17.19 15.74
C MET A 350 8.87 -18.72 15.67
N HIS A 351 8.21 -19.23 14.63
CA HIS A 351 8.05 -20.67 14.45
C HIS A 351 9.36 -21.36 14.04
N LEU A 352 10.16 -20.72 13.20
CA LEU A 352 11.47 -21.22 12.78
C LEU A 352 12.44 -21.32 13.97
N ASP A 353 12.49 -20.29 14.82
CA ASP A 353 13.35 -20.28 16.00
C ASP A 353 13.01 -21.40 17.01
N GLN A 354 11.73 -21.77 17.12
CA GLN A 354 11.28 -22.90 17.96
C GLN A 354 11.67 -24.27 17.37
N GLN A 355 11.74 -24.41 16.04
CA GLN A 355 12.13 -25.67 15.39
C GLN A 355 13.65 -25.88 15.35
N THR A 356 14.44 -24.81 15.23
CA THR A 356 15.92 -24.90 15.23
C THR A 356 16.54 -24.94 16.62
N GLY A 357 15.73 -24.75 17.68
CA GLY A 357 16.17 -24.74 19.08
C GLY A 357 16.17 -26.10 19.77
N ALA A 358 16.16 -27.22 19.03
CA ALA A 358 16.23 -28.58 19.55
C ALA A 358 17.66 -29.15 19.49
#